data_AF-A0A0G1V210-F1
#
_entry.id   AF-A0A0G1V210-F1
#
_cell.length_a   1.000
_cell.length_b   1.000
_cell.length_c   1.000
_cell.angle_alpha   90.00
_cell.angle_beta   90.00
_cell.angle_gamma   90.00
#
_symmetry.space_group_name_H-M   'P 1'
#
loop_
_entity.id
_entity.type
_entity.pdbx_description
1 polymer ?
#
loop_
_entity_poly.entity_id
_entity_poly.type
_entity_poly.pdbx_seq_one_letter_code
_entity_poly.pdbx_strand_id
1 'polypeptide(L)'
;MRGQRSSKLSKQWESWYNKHMKKRKKKAGRKEKIDKYILTKLEDAFTNAFSDEQACAYVGISTTTLFRYETKHPAFRNRKAMLKKRPDIKAKQTVVSNLGNSSDAWRWLERRDPEFKPTSKLEHAGSIEVADLTVNMSPEEKAALAALSAARRKRIESESDKIK
;
A
#
# COMPACT_ATOMS: atom_id res chain seq x y z
N MET A 1 31.51 -38.65 -68.44
CA MET A 1 30.67 -37.42 -68.51
C MET A 1 29.81 -37.33 -67.25
N ARG A 2 29.83 -36.15 -66.60
CA ARG A 2 29.41 -35.94 -65.21
C ARG A 2 27.89 -36.03 -65.01
N GLY A 3 27.51 -36.53 -63.83
CA GLY A 3 26.15 -36.82 -63.41
C GLY A 3 25.23 -35.60 -63.40
N GLN A 4 24.09 -35.75 -64.09
CA GLN A 4 22.96 -34.82 -64.07
C GLN A 4 21.62 -35.55 -63.82
N ARG A 5 21.61 -36.62 -63.01
CA ARG A 5 20.36 -37.29 -62.60
C ARG A 5 19.92 -37.01 -61.16
N SER A 6 20.70 -36.21 -60.41
CA SER A 6 20.48 -35.94 -58.99
C SER A 6 20.19 -34.45 -58.69
N SER A 7 19.25 -33.83 -59.40
CA SER A 7 18.82 -32.45 -59.06
C SER A 7 17.30 -32.28 -58.95
N LYS A 8 16.51 -33.04 -59.74
CA LYS A 8 15.04 -32.99 -59.65
C LYS A 8 14.49 -33.64 -58.38
N LEU A 9 15.08 -34.75 -57.93
CA LEU A 9 14.70 -35.43 -56.68
C LEU A 9 15.10 -34.61 -55.43
N SER A 10 16.27 -33.96 -55.45
CA SER A 10 16.70 -33.03 -54.38
C SER A 10 15.79 -31.81 -54.30
N LYS A 11 15.41 -31.20 -55.43
CA LYS A 11 14.48 -30.05 -55.44
C LYS A 11 13.06 -30.41 -55.02
N GLN A 12 12.56 -31.60 -55.38
CA GLN A 12 11.26 -32.07 -54.91
C GLN A 12 11.28 -32.39 -53.41
N TRP A 13 12.35 -33.00 -52.91
CA TRP A 13 12.51 -33.29 -51.48
C TRP A 13 12.68 -32.01 -50.66
N GLU A 14 13.47 -31.03 -51.12
CA GLU A 14 13.62 -29.71 -50.50
C GLU A 14 12.34 -28.88 -50.54
N SER A 15 11.57 -28.95 -51.64
CA SER A 15 10.28 -28.28 -51.78
C SER A 15 9.25 -28.89 -50.82
N TRP A 16 9.17 -30.22 -50.74
CA TRP A 16 8.28 -30.92 -49.82
C TRP A 16 8.69 -30.67 -48.36
N TYR A 17 9.98 -30.78 -48.03
CA TYR A 17 10.53 -30.50 -46.70
C TYR A 17 10.25 -29.06 -46.27
N ASN A 18 10.50 -28.06 -47.13
CA ASN A 18 10.22 -26.66 -46.82
C ASN A 18 8.70 -26.35 -46.76
N LYS A 19 7.86 -27.04 -47.54
CA LYS A 19 6.40 -26.86 -47.55
C LYS A 19 5.74 -27.44 -46.29
N HIS A 20 6.26 -28.54 -45.75
CA HIS A 20 5.70 -29.23 -44.60
C HIS A 20 6.37 -28.89 -43.25
N MET A 21 7.68 -28.61 -43.21
CA MET A 21 8.40 -28.25 -41.97
C MET A 21 8.20 -26.79 -41.54
N LYS A 22 7.98 -25.86 -42.49
CA LYS A 22 7.90 -24.41 -42.19
C LYS A 22 6.59 -24.00 -41.47
N LYS A 23 5.62 -24.91 -41.33
CA LYS A 23 4.33 -24.68 -40.63
C LYS A 23 4.28 -25.17 -39.16
N ARG A 24 5.39 -25.64 -38.58
CA ARG A 24 5.40 -26.12 -37.17
C ARG A 24 6.22 -25.28 -36.20
N LYS A 25 6.44 -23.99 -36.48
CA LYS A 25 6.76 -23.03 -35.41
C LYS A 25 5.50 -22.81 -34.57
N LYS A 26 5.12 -23.81 -33.76
CA LYS A 26 4.23 -23.59 -32.61
C LYS A 26 4.85 -22.43 -31.84
N LYS A 27 4.04 -21.44 -31.45
CA LYS A 27 4.47 -20.35 -30.57
C LYS A 27 4.94 -20.96 -29.25
N ALA A 28 6.21 -21.39 -29.20
CA ALA A 28 6.85 -22.00 -28.05
C ALA A 28 7.28 -20.90 -27.06
N GLY A 29 6.38 -19.95 -26.81
CA GLY A 29 6.50 -19.06 -25.67
C GLY A 29 6.09 -19.84 -24.43
N ARG A 30 6.88 -19.72 -23.36
CA ARG A 30 6.44 -20.09 -22.02
C ARG A 30 5.10 -19.41 -21.79
N LYS A 31 4.03 -20.18 -21.52
CA LYS A 31 2.72 -19.61 -21.19
C LYS A 31 2.91 -18.55 -20.10
N GLU A 32 2.30 -17.38 -20.29
CA GLU A 32 2.32 -16.36 -19.25
C GLU A 32 1.72 -16.94 -17.98
N LYS A 33 2.39 -16.73 -16.84
CA LYS A 33 1.94 -17.28 -15.56
C LYS A 33 0.58 -16.72 -15.12
N ILE A 34 0.14 -15.60 -15.70
CA ILE A 34 -1.14 -14.97 -15.44
C ILE A 34 -1.97 -15.09 -16.71
N ASP A 35 -2.97 -15.97 -16.65
CA ASP A 35 -4.01 -16.11 -17.67
C ASP A 35 -5.21 -15.20 -17.33
N LYS A 36 -6.14 -15.03 -18.27
CA LYS A 36 -7.36 -14.24 -18.07
C LYS A 36 -8.18 -14.73 -16.87
N TYR A 37 -8.22 -16.04 -16.62
CA TYR A 37 -8.88 -16.62 -15.45
C TYR A 37 -8.24 -16.19 -14.12
N ILE A 38 -6.91 -16.22 -14.04
CA ILE A 38 -6.14 -15.77 -12.87
C ILE A 38 -6.37 -14.28 -12.65
N LEU A 39 -6.41 -13.50 -13.73
CA LEU A 39 -6.69 -12.06 -13.66
C LEU A 39 -8.07 -11.78 -13.04
N THR A 40 -9.12 -12.47 -13.49
CA THR A 40 -10.47 -12.32 -12.92
C THR A 40 -10.51 -12.69 -11.44
N LYS A 41 -9.83 -13.78 -11.04
CA LYS A 41 -9.74 -14.15 -9.62
C LYS A 41 -8.97 -13.14 -8.78
N LEU A 42 -7.90 -12.56 -9.31
CA LEU A 42 -7.17 -11.49 -8.64
C LEU A 42 -8.04 -10.25 -8.46
N GLU A 43 -8.79 -9.86 -9.49
CA GLU A 43 -9.70 -8.72 -9.40
C GLU A 43 -10.82 -8.93 -8.38
N ASP A 44 -11.35 -10.15 -8.29
CA ASP A 44 -12.32 -10.53 -7.28
C ASP A 44 -11.70 -10.47 -5.87
N ALA A 45 -10.49 -11.00 -5.68
CA ALA A 45 -9.76 -10.90 -4.42
C ALA A 45 -9.54 -9.44 -3.99
N PHE A 46 -9.12 -8.57 -4.90
CA PHE A 46 -8.93 -7.14 -4.60
C PHE A 46 -10.24 -6.40 -4.34
N THR A 47 -11.33 -6.82 -4.97
CA THR A 47 -12.69 -6.30 -4.69
C THR A 47 -13.11 -6.60 -3.26
N ASN A 48 -12.59 -7.68 -2.66
CA ASN A 48 -12.83 -8.09 -1.28
C ASN A 48 -11.78 -7.55 -0.28
N ALA A 49 -11.02 -6.49 -0.65
CA ALA A 49 -9.98 -5.88 0.17
C ALA A 49 -8.80 -6.80 0.56
N PHE A 50 -8.52 -7.85 -0.23
CA PHE A 50 -7.36 -8.70 0.06
C PHE A 50 -6.04 -7.93 -0.12
N SER A 51 -5.06 -8.23 0.74
CA SER A 51 -3.68 -7.79 0.55
C SER A 51 -3.07 -8.46 -0.68
N ASP A 52 -1.98 -7.90 -1.21
CA ASP A 52 -1.33 -8.49 -2.39
C ASP A 52 -0.83 -9.91 -2.12
N GLU A 53 -0.39 -10.19 -0.89
CA GLU A 53 0.00 -11.54 -0.43
C GLU A 53 -1.20 -12.48 -0.33
N GLN A 54 -2.31 -12.03 0.26
CA GLN A 54 -3.54 -12.82 0.37
C GLN A 54 -4.14 -13.12 -1.01
N ALA A 55 -4.15 -12.16 -1.92
CA ALA A 55 -4.61 -12.35 -3.29
C ALA A 55 -3.71 -13.35 -4.04
N CYS A 56 -2.39 -13.25 -3.86
CA CYS A 56 -1.44 -14.21 -4.43
C CYS A 56 -1.67 -15.63 -3.88
N ALA A 57 -1.86 -15.78 -2.57
CA ALA A 57 -2.17 -17.06 -1.94
C ALA A 57 -3.50 -17.64 -2.43
N TYR A 58 -4.54 -16.80 -2.55
CA TYR A 58 -5.87 -17.19 -3.04
C TYR A 58 -5.85 -17.74 -4.47
N VAL A 59 -5.04 -17.15 -5.34
CA VAL A 59 -4.96 -17.56 -6.76
C VAL A 59 -3.82 -18.55 -7.03
N GLY A 60 -2.93 -18.79 -6.06
CA GLY A 60 -1.82 -19.72 -6.18
C GLY A 60 -0.66 -19.19 -7.03
N ILE A 61 -0.39 -17.88 -6.98
CA ILE A 61 0.74 -17.24 -7.67
C ILE A 61 1.73 -16.64 -6.67
N SER A 62 2.98 -16.42 -7.08
CA SER A 62 3.95 -15.70 -6.24
C SER A 62 3.77 -14.18 -6.36
N THR A 63 4.05 -13.45 -5.28
CA THR A 63 4.05 -11.98 -5.25
C THR A 63 4.95 -11.39 -6.33
N THR A 64 6.14 -11.97 -6.56
CA THR A 64 7.05 -11.57 -7.64
C THR A 64 6.38 -11.66 -9.02
N THR A 65 5.52 -12.66 -9.23
CA THR A 65 4.80 -12.83 -10.51
C THR A 65 3.77 -11.71 -10.69
N LEU A 66 3.04 -11.35 -9.63
CA LEU A 66 2.12 -10.22 -9.63
C LEU A 66 2.84 -8.89 -9.89
N PHE A 67 3.94 -8.60 -9.18
CA PHE A 67 4.72 -7.37 -9.39
C PHE A 67 5.26 -7.25 -10.82
N ARG A 68 5.79 -8.34 -11.40
CA ARG A 68 6.25 -8.36 -12.79
C ARG A 68 5.14 -8.13 -13.81
N TYR A 69 3.90 -8.47 -13.46
CA TYR A 69 2.75 -8.21 -14.30
C TYR A 69 2.32 -6.75 -14.20
N GLU A 70 2.29 -6.18 -13.00
CA GLU A 70 1.96 -4.77 -12.77
C GLU A 70 2.94 -3.81 -13.45
N THR A 71 4.23 -4.14 -13.49
CA THR A 71 5.22 -3.32 -14.20
C THR A 71 5.02 -3.32 -15.71
N LYS A 72 4.55 -4.43 -16.28
CA LYS A 72 4.23 -4.56 -17.71
C LYS A 72 2.85 -3.98 -18.06
N HIS A 73 1.93 -3.95 -17.11
CA HIS A 73 0.55 -3.54 -17.30
C HIS A 73 0.16 -2.46 -16.27
N PRO A 74 0.60 -1.20 -16.44
CA PRO A 74 0.28 -0.13 -15.50
C PRO A 74 -1.22 0.14 -15.37
N ALA A 75 -2.01 -0.10 -16.42
CA ALA A 75 -3.47 -0.02 -16.36
C ALA A 75 -4.07 -0.98 -15.32
N PHE A 76 -3.50 -2.19 -15.17
CA PHE A 76 -3.93 -3.15 -14.15
C PHE A 76 -3.59 -2.65 -12.75
N ARG A 77 -2.42 -2.02 -12.56
CA ARG A 77 -2.04 -1.41 -11.27
C ARG A 77 -3.04 -0.33 -10.83
N ASN A 78 -3.44 0.55 -11.74
CA ASN A 78 -4.45 1.57 -11.47
C ASN A 78 -5.83 0.94 -11.16
N ARG A 79 -6.21 -0.08 -11.93
CA ARG A 79 -7.46 -0.82 -11.69
C ARG A 79 -7.45 -1.53 -10.33
N LYS A 80 -6.33 -2.16 -9.93
CA LYS A 80 -6.15 -2.76 -8.60
C LYS A 80 -6.40 -1.74 -7.49
N ALA A 81 -5.84 -0.53 -7.61
CA ALA A 81 -6.04 0.53 -6.63
C ALA A 81 -7.52 0.95 -6.52
N MET A 82 -8.25 0.99 -7.64
CA MET A 82 -9.69 1.26 -7.64
C MET A 82 -10.51 0.12 -7.04
N LEU A 83 -10.17 -1.14 -7.35
CA LEU A 83 -10.87 -2.31 -6.82
C LEU A 83 -10.78 -2.39 -5.29
N LYS A 84 -9.62 -2.02 -4.72
CA LYS A 84 -9.43 -1.97 -3.26
C LYS A 84 -10.32 -0.95 -2.54
N LYS A 85 -10.87 0.05 -3.24
CA LYS A 85 -11.83 1.02 -2.68
C LYS A 85 -13.26 0.48 -2.65
N ARG A 86 -13.55 -0.63 -3.34
CA ARG A 86 -14.93 -1.17 -3.43
C ARG A 86 -15.53 -1.56 -2.08
N PRO A 87 -14.79 -2.17 -1.14
CA PRO A 87 -15.33 -2.46 0.19
C PRO A 87 -15.77 -1.21 0.94
N ASP A 88 -15.03 -0.11 0.79
CA ASP A 88 -15.39 1.17 1.42
C ASP A 88 -16.69 1.72 0.81
N ILE A 89 -16.82 1.66 -0.52
CA ILE A 89 -18.06 2.03 -1.22
C ILE A 89 -19.22 1.14 -0.76
N LYS A 90 -19.00 -0.18 -0.69
CA LYS A 90 -20.00 -1.14 -0.25
C LYS A 90 -20.42 -0.90 1.20
N ALA A 91 -19.48 -0.60 2.09
CA ALA A 91 -19.77 -0.26 3.47
C ALA A 91 -20.64 1.01 3.56
N LYS A 92 -20.29 2.07 2.80
CA LYS A 92 -21.11 3.29 2.70
C LYS A 92 -22.52 2.98 2.19
N GLN A 93 -22.65 2.16 1.15
CA GLN A 93 -23.95 1.73 0.62
C GLN A 93 -24.76 0.93 1.64
N THR A 94 -24.14 0.02 2.39
CA THR A 94 -24.80 -0.77 3.43
C THR A 94 -25.31 0.11 4.57
N VAL A 95 -24.52 1.09 5.01
CA VAL A 95 -24.93 2.07 6.03
C VAL A 95 -26.16 2.84 5.58
N VAL A 96 -26.15 3.34 4.33
CA VAL A 96 -27.28 4.09 3.76
C VAL A 96 -28.51 3.20 3.56
N SER A 97 -28.32 1.95 3.12
CA SER A 97 -29.43 1.02 2.88
C SER A 97 -30.07 0.51 4.18
N ASN A 98 -29.27 0.39 5.24
CA ASN A 98 -29.67 -0.13 6.54
C ASN A 98 -29.48 0.93 7.64
N LEU A 99 -29.98 2.14 7.41
CA LEU A 99 -29.99 3.22 8.40
C LEU A 99 -30.75 2.72 9.66
N GLY A 100 -29.99 2.33 10.69
CA GLY A 100 -30.50 1.77 11.94
C GLY A 100 -29.78 0.51 12.44
N ASN A 101 -29.26 -0.36 11.56
CA ASN A 101 -28.74 -1.70 11.93
C ASN A 101 -27.42 -2.11 11.22
N SER A 102 -26.57 -1.15 10.87
CA SER A 102 -25.37 -1.40 10.05
C SER A 102 -24.05 -1.46 10.86
N SER A 103 -24.06 -2.02 12.07
CA SER A 103 -22.95 -1.94 13.04
C SER A 103 -21.58 -2.36 12.48
N ASP A 104 -21.50 -3.48 11.74
CA ASP A 104 -20.23 -3.95 11.19
C ASP A 104 -19.67 -3.07 10.08
N ALA A 105 -20.54 -2.48 9.25
CA ALA A 105 -20.10 -1.55 8.21
C ALA A 105 -19.64 -0.20 8.80
N TRP A 106 -20.29 0.26 9.87
CA TRP A 106 -19.83 1.42 10.64
C TRP A 106 -18.44 1.18 11.23
N ARG A 107 -18.23 0.04 11.91
CA ARG A 107 -16.91 -0.36 12.45
C ARG A 107 -15.83 -0.48 11.38
N TRP A 108 -16.19 -0.89 10.17
CA TRP A 108 -15.26 -0.91 9.02
C TRP A 108 -14.85 0.52 8.61
N LEU A 109 -15.83 1.42 8.46
CA LEU A 109 -15.59 2.80 8.02
C LEU A 109 -14.78 3.60 9.05
N GLU A 110 -15.05 3.46 10.35
CA GLU A 110 -14.32 4.12 11.45
C GLU A 110 -12.79 3.89 11.37
N ARG A 111 -12.35 2.73 10.89
CA ARG A 111 -10.92 2.39 10.79
C ARG A 111 -10.25 2.98 9.55
N ARG A 112 -11.00 3.10 8.45
CA ARG A 112 -10.46 3.36 7.11
C ARG A 112 -10.71 4.77 6.60
N ASP A 113 -11.85 5.36 6.94
CA ASP A 113 -12.25 6.67 6.49
C ASP A 113 -12.09 7.68 7.62
N PRO A 114 -11.24 8.72 7.47
CA PRO A 114 -11.01 9.71 8.52
C PRO A 114 -12.27 10.48 8.91
N GLU A 115 -13.24 10.63 7.99
CA GLU A 115 -14.50 11.33 8.26
C GLU A 115 -15.38 10.60 9.28
N PHE A 116 -15.21 9.28 9.39
CA PHE A 116 -16.00 8.42 10.27
C PHE A 116 -15.24 8.08 11.57
N LYS A 117 -14.04 8.63 11.78
CA LYS A 117 -13.30 8.42 13.02
C LYS A 117 -13.95 9.19 14.17
N PRO A 118 -14.19 8.55 15.33
CA PRO A 118 -14.70 9.26 16.50
C PRO A 118 -13.66 10.29 16.96
N THR A 119 -14.06 11.56 17.04
CA THR A 119 -13.24 12.64 17.59
C THR A 119 -13.63 12.85 19.05
N SER A 120 -12.68 12.73 19.97
CA SER A 120 -12.90 13.07 21.38
C SER A 120 -12.28 14.44 21.67
N LYS A 121 -13.08 15.32 22.28
CA LYS A 121 -12.59 16.56 22.88
C LYS A 121 -12.26 16.28 24.34
N LEU A 122 -10.96 16.16 24.64
CA LEU A 122 -10.47 15.93 26.01
C LEU A 122 -10.19 17.27 26.68
N GLU A 123 -11.05 17.65 27.63
CA GLU A 123 -10.82 18.78 28.52
C GLU A 123 -10.07 18.29 29.76
N HIS A 124 -8.87 18.82 30.01
CA HIS A 124 -8.03 18.44 31.15
C HIS A 124 -8.15 19.54 32.21
N ALA A 125 -8.84 19.26 33.31
CA ALA A 125 -8.87 20.12 34.50
C ALA A 125 -7.93 19.51 35.55
N GLY A 126 -6.62 19.65 35.33
CA GLY A 126 -5.60 19.24 36.29
C GLY A 126 -5.09 20.44 37.06
N SER A 127 -5.36 20.52 38.37
CA SER A 127 -4.59 21.37 39.28
C SER A 127 -3.27 20.65 39.59
N ILE A 128 -2.15 21.21 39.13
CA ILE A 128 -0.83 20.71 39.52
C ILE A 128 -0.55 21.28 40.91
N GLU A 129 -0.70 20.46 41.95
CA GLU A 129 -0.12 20.79 43.26
C GLU A 129 1.39 20.59 43.16
N VAL A 130 2.09 21.70 42.91
CA VAL A 130 3.54 21.72 43.03
C VAL A 130 3.83 21.71 44.54
N ALA A 131 4.25 20.57 45.07
CA ALA A 131 4.77 20.53 46.43
C ALA A 131 5.96 21.49 46.49
N ASP A 132 5.79 22.61 47.19
CA ASP A 132 6.82 23.63 47.37
C ASP A 132 7.98 23.00 48.16
N LEU A 133 9.02 22.56 47.46
CA LEU A 133 10.27 22.08 48.07
C LEU A 133 10.99 23.18 48.89
N THR A 134 10.48 24.41 48.86
CA THR A 134 11.01 25.59 49.56
C THR A 134 10.65 25.64 51.04
N VAL A 135 9.77 24.75 51.53
CA VAL A 135 9.30 24.75 52.93
C VAL A 135 10.45 24.54 53.93
N ASN A 136 11.51 23.81 53.54
CA ASN A 136 12.64 23.48 54.42
C ASN A 136 13.93 24.28 54.16
N MET A 137 13.91 25.29 53.28
CA MET A 137 15.11 26.09 52.97
C MET A 137 15.29 27.25 53.96
N SER A 138 16.55 27.48 54.36
CA SER A 138 16.97 28.64 55.15
C SER A 138 16.64 29.96 54.42
N PRO A 139 16.35 31.07 55.13
CA PRO A 139 16.09 32.37 54.51
C PRO A 139 17.17 32.81 53.51
N GLU A 140 18.43 32.47 53.76
CA GLU A 140 19.56 32.81 52.89
C GLU A 140 19.53 32.02 51.58
N GLU A 141 19.18 30.74 51.63
CA GLU A 141 19.08 29.87 50.45
C GLU A 141 17.91 30.30 49.55
N LYS A 142 16.83 30.79 50.16
CA LYS A 142 15.68 31.36 49.43
C LYS A 142 16.08 32.63 48.68
N ALA A 143 16.84 33.52 49.33
CA ALA A 143 17.35 34.73 48.69
C ALA A 143 18.34 34.41 47.55
N ALA A 144 19.23 33.43 47.75
CA ALA A 144 20.16 32.98 46.72
C ALA A 144 19.45 32.38 45.50
N LEU A 145 18.44 31.53 45.72
CA LEU A 145 17.64 30.94 44.64
C LEU A 145 16.85 32.01 43.87
N ALA A 146 16.30 33.00 44.58
CA ALA A 146 15.62 34.13 43.95
C ALA A 146 16.58 34.96 43.07
N ALA A 147 17.78 35.25 43.58
CA ALA A 147 18.81 35.96 42.81
C ALA A 147 19.27 35.18 41.56
N LEU A 148 19.51 33.87 41.69
CA LEU A 148 19.84 32.97 40.58
C LEU A 148 18.71 32.93 39.54
N SER A 149 17.46 32.87 39.98
CA SER A 149 16.30 32.86 39.09
C SER A 149 16.16 34.18 38.32
N ALA A 150 16.40 35.31 38.97
CA ALA A 150 16.37 36.63 38.35
C ALA A 150 17.51 36.81 37.33
N ALA A 151 18.70 36.32 37.66
CA ALA A 151 19.83 36.31 36.73
C ALA A 151 19.56 35.43 35.50
N ARG A 152 18.99 34.23 35.70
CA ARG A 152 18.61 33.33 34.60
C ARG A 152 17.55 33.93 33.69
N ARG A 153 16.54 34.62 34.25
CA ARG A 153 15.52 35.32 33.46
C ARG A 153 16.13 36.40 32.57
N LYS A 154 16.98 37.28 33.12
CA LYS A 154 17.68 38.33 32.36
C LYS A 154 18.54 37.75 31.23
N ARG A 155 19.18 36.59 31.46
CA ARG A 155 19.99 35.91 30.45
C ARG A 155 19.14 35.38 29.30
N ILE A 156 18.05 34.69 29.61
CA ILE A 156 17.10 34.17 28.60
C ILE A 156 16.54 35.32 27.76
N GLU A 157 16.16 36.43 28.39
CA GLU A 157 15.62 37.60 27.71
C GLU A 157 16.65 38.20 26.73
N SER A 158 17.90 38.34 27.18
CA SER A 158 19.00 38.80 26.33
C SER A 158 19.38 37.85 25.19
N GLU A 159 19.19 36.53 25.39
CA GLU A 159 19.41 35.52 24.36
C GLU A 159 18.24 35.51 23.36
N SER A 160 17.01 35.77 23.82
CA SER A 160 15.82 35.87 22.97
C SER A 160 15.84 37.11 22.07
N ASP A 161 16.37 38.23 22.55
CA ASP A 161 16.52 39.47 21.77
C ASP A 161 17.58 39.36 20.67
N LYS A 162 18.54 38.43 20.80
CA LYS A 162 19.56 38.16 19.77
C LYS A 162 19.08 37.23 18.65
N ILE A 163 17.95 36.55 18.84
CA ILE A 163 17.39 35.60 17.87
C ILE A 163 16.35 36.28 16.95
N LYS A 164 15.92 37.51 17.26
CA LYS A 164 15.14 38.38 16.37
C LYS A 164 16.02 39.17 15.42
#